data_AF-A0A925M1N9-F1
#
_entry.id   AF-A0A925M1N9-F1
#
_cell.length_a   1.000
_cell.length_b   1.000
_cell.length_c   1.000
_cell.angle_alpha   90.00
_cell.angle_beta   90.00
_cell.angle_gamma   90.00
#
_symmetry.space_group_name_H-M   'P 1'
#
loop_
_entity.id
_entity.type
_entity.pdbx_description
1 polymer ?
#
loop_
_entity_poly.entity_id
_entity_poly.type
_entity_poly.pdbx_seq_one_letter_code
_entity_poly.pdbx_strand_id
1 'polypeptide(L)'
;MTSISKAIQSDVLANADRLNGRSHPLSDALPTLRQQIKQGMEACRNSTLALFNTVDYETFCQQAHPDFSPIGWHLGHIAYTESLWLLEHSAGLPPQFPPYRRLFAADSLPKTERVYLPDLAEVQAYLQTVRNAVFAYLETAPLDKQERLWRWLLQHESQHGETIALVLELIRSHESVVSGHESQVTSQDQLKTQNSKLKTQNSKLKTQNSKLKTLPPSPLPPSPFPALHSRRLLR
;
A
#
# COMPACT_ATOMS: atom_id res chain seq x y z
N MET A 1 58.79 64.53 -6.31
CA MET A 1 57.40 64.04 -6.47
C MET A 1 57.22 63.21 -7.74
N THR A 2 58.32 62.55 -8.10
CA THR A 2 58.47 61.34 -8.90
C THR A 2 57.93 60.12 -8.12
N SER A 3 57.49 59.08 -8.86
CA SER A 3 57.45 57.67 -8.42
C SER A 3 56.28 57.14 -7.57
N ILE A 4 55.01 57.53 -7.85
CA ILE A 4 53.86 56.72 -7.37
C ILE A 4 52.84 56.37 -8.49
N SER A 5 52.67 57.18 -9.54
CA SER A 5 51.70 56.85 -10.61
C SER A 5 52.18 55.91 -11.72
N LYS A 6 53.43 55.40 -11.69
CA LYS A 6 53.93 54.44 -12.69
C LYS A 6 53.95 52.98 -12.21
N ALA A 7 53.65 52.71 -10.95
CA ALA A 7 53.69 51.36 -10.37
C ALA A 7 52.32 50.64 -10.32
N ILE A 8 51.21 51.35 -10.62
CA ILE A 8 49.87 50.74 -10.60
C ILE A 8 49.43 50.28 -12.01
N GLN A 9 50.08 50.77 -13.07
CA GLN A 9 49.75 50.38 -14.45
C GLN A 9 50.51 49.12 -14.94
N SER A 10 51.57 48.66 -14.26
CA SER A 10 52.33 47.45 -14.67
C SER A 10 51.74 46.15 -14.13
N ASP A 11 51.07 46.19 -12.98
CA ASP A 11 50.54 44.97 -12.34
C ASP A 11 49.15 44.55 -12.86
N VAL A 12 48.45 45.45 -13.57
CA VAL A 12 47.16 45.14 -14.22
C VAL A 12 47.36 44.44 -15.57
N LEU A 13 48.53 44.59 -16.22
CA LEU A 13 48.85 43.92 -17.49
C LEU A 13 49.67 42.63 -17.33
N ALA A 14 50.32 42.41 -16.18
CA ALA A 14 51.11 41.20 -15.93
C ALA A 14 50.30 40.00 -15.40
N ASN A 15 49.02 40.19 -15.03
CA ASN A 15 48.14 39.12 -14.53
C ASN A 15 47.07 38.66 -15.54
N ALA A 16 47.01 39.25 -16.74
CA ALA A 16 46.10 38.81 -17.79
C ALA A 16 46.54 37.50 -18.47
N ASP A 17 47.82 37.12 -18.37
CA ASP A 17 48.39 35.92 -19.02
C ASP A 17 48.55 34.70 -18.10
N ARG A 18 48.17 34.78 -16.82
CA ARG A 18 48.29 33.64 -15.85
C ARG A 18 46.98 32.96 -15.46
N LEU A 19 45.88 33.24 -16.18
CA LEU A 19 44.60 32.53 -15.98
C LEU A 19 44.17 31.67 -17.17
N ASN A 20 45.04 31.46 -18.17
CA ASN A 20 44.77 30.55 -19.32
C ASN A 20 45.14 29.08 -19.08
N GLY A 21 45.23 28.63 -17.81
CA GLY A 21 45.77 27.32 -17.47
C GLY A 21 45.00 26.51 -16.42
N ARG A 22 43.75 26.87 -16.12
CA ARG A 22 42.87 26.03 -15.30
C ARG A 22 41.69 25.57 -16.15
N SER A 23 41.80 24.35 -16.67
CA SER A 23 40.65 23.57 -17.08
C SER A 23 39.71 23.42 -15.88
N HIS A 24 38.72 24.32 -15.79
CA HIS A 24 37.59 24.15 -14.88
C HIS A 24 36.84 22.87 -15.26
N PRO A 25 36.61 21.92 -14.35
CA PRO A 25 35.74 20.78 -14.60
C PRO A 25 34.29 21.26 -14.49
N LEU A 26 33.82 22.00 -15.49
CA LEU A 26 32.42 22.43 -15.63
C LEU A 26 31.95 22.30 -17.09
N SER A 27 32.40 21.25 -17.76
CA SER A 27 31.90 20.86 -19.10
C SER A 27 30.98 19.64 -19.02
N ASP A 28 30.11 19.58 -18.02
CA ASP A 28 28.92 18.74 -18.14
C ASP A 28 27.91 19.57 -18.94
N ALA A 29 27.93 19.42 -20.26
CA ALA A 29 26.93 20.03 -21.13
C ALA A 29 25.53 19.66 -20.62
N LEU A 30 24.61 20.63 -20.55
CA LEU A 30 23.24 20.38 -20.13
C LEU A 30 22.64 19.23 -20.95
N PRO A 31 21.93 18.28 -20.33
CA PRO A 31 21.38 17.14 -21.04
C PRO A 31 20.42 17.61 -22.13
N THR A 32 20.53 17.00 -23.31
CA THR A 32 19.58 17.24 -24.42
C THR A 32 18.15 16.90 -24.00
N LEU A 33 17.14 17.46 -24.68
CA LEU A 33 15.74 17.11 -24.41
C LEU A 33 15.50 15.60 -24.45
N ARG A 34 16.12 14.90 -25.41
CA ARG A 34 16.03 13.45 -25.54
C ARG A 34 16.59 12.73 -24.30
N GLN A 35 17.75 13.16 -23.80
CA GLN A 35 18.34 12.62 -22.57
C GLN A 35 17.47 12.93 -21.35
N GLN A 36 16.91 14.14 -21.24
CA GLN A 36 16.02 14.51 -20.13
C GLN A 36 14.76 13.63 -20.10
N ILE A 37 14.12 13.40 -21.25
CA ILE A 37 12.94 12.53 -21.36
C ILE A 37 13.31 11.11 -20.95
N LYS A 38 14.41 10.56 -21.49
CA LYS A 38 14.87 9.21 -21.18
C LYS A 38 15.12 9.03 -19.67
N GLN A 39 15.91 9.92 -19.08
CA GLN A 39 16.22 9.90 -17.64
C GLN A 39 14.97 10.05 -16.78
N GLY A 40 14.04 10.95 -17.16
CA GLY A 40 12.77 11.12 -16.46
C GLY A 40 11.91 9.86 -16.49
N MET A 41 11.79 9.22 -17.65
CA MET A 41 11.04 7.96 -17.80
C MET A 41 11.70 6.79 -17.05
N GLU A 42 13.03 6.69 -17.06
CA GLU A 42 13.78 5.69 -16.27
C GLU A 42 13.55 5.89 -14.76
N ALA A 43 13.72 7.12 -14.26
CA ALA A 43 13.51 7.43 -12.86
C ALA A 43 12.06 7.14 -12.43
N CYS A 44 11.08 7.57 -13.22
CA CYS A 44 9.67 7.33 -12.95
C CYS A 44 9.36 5.83 -12.91
N ARG A 45 9.86 5.05 -13.88
CA ARG A 45 9.66 3.58 -13.89
C ARG A 45 10.28 2.89 -12.70
N ASN A 46 11.48 3.32 -12.27
CA ASN A 46 12.13 2.78 -11.09
C ASN A 46 11.30 3.05 -9.83
N SER A 47 10.75 4.26 -9.69
CA SER A 47 9.84 4.60 -8.59
C SER A 47 8.55 3.77 -8.64
N THR A 48 7.93 3.60 -9.81
CA THR A 48 6.74 2.75 -9.99
C THR A 48 7.02 1.31 -9.57
N LEU A 49 8.11 0.70 -10.05
CA LEU A 49 8.47 -0.69 -9.75
C LEU A 49 8.82 -0.90 -8.27
N ALA A 50 9.40 0.09 -7.60
CA ALA A 50 9.73 0.01 -6.18
C ALA A 50 8.49 -0.21 -5.28
N LEU A 51 7.30 0.21 -5.72
CA LEU A 51 6.04 -0.04 -5.01
C LEU A 51 5.65 -1.52 -4.95
N PHE A 52 6.26 -2.38 -5.79
CA PHE A 52 5.92 -3.80 -5.91
C PHE A 52 6.93 -4.73 -5.21
N ASN A 53 7.98 -4.21 -4.57
CA ASN A 53 9.07 -5.01 -3.99
C ASN A 53 8.62 -6.04 -2.94
N THR A 54 7.50 -5.79 -2.27
CA THR A 54 6.95 -6.66 -1.21
C THR A 54 5.52 -7.08 -1.48
N VAL A 55 5.04 -6.91 -2.72
CA VAL A 55 3.66 -7.21 -3.11
C VAL A 55 3.55 -8.67 -3.52
N ASP A 56 2.65 -9.40 -2.89
CA ASP A 56 2.28 -10.75 -3.31
C ASP A 56 1.19 -10.74 -4.39
N TYR A 57 0.92 -11.92 -4.96
CA TYR A 57 -0.04 -12.06 -6.06
C TYR A 57 -1.48 -11.74 -5.64
N GLU A 58 -1.85 -12.02 -4.39
CA GLU A 58 -3.19 -11.71 -3.88
C GLU A 58 -3.40 -10.18 -3.84
N THR A 59 -2.48 -9.45 -3.20
CA THR A 59 -2.49 -7.98 -3.16
C THR A 59 -2.43 -7.38 -4.57
N PHE A 60 -1.63 -7.99 -5.46
CA PHE A 60 -1.48 -7.55 -6.85
C PHE A 60 -2.81 -7.55 -7.63
N CYS A 61 -3.65 -8.56 -7.38
CA CYS A 61 -4.93 -8.78 -8.06
C CYS A 61 -6.14 -8.23 -7.30
N GLN A 62 -5.97 -7.83 -6.04
CA GLN A 62 -7.07 -7.42 -5.18
C GLN A 62 -7.69 -6.09 -5.61
N GLN A 63 -9.03 -6.06 -5.65
CA GLN A 63 -9.78 -4.81 -5.75
C GLN A 63 -10.10 -4.28 -4.35
N ALA A 64 -9.38 -3.24 -3.91
CA ALA A 64 -9.57 -2.65 -2.59
C ALA A 64 -10.92 -1.91 -2.42
N HIS A 65 -11.44 -1.32 -3.50
CA HIS A 65 -12.70 -0.57 -3.52
C HIS A 65 -13.32 -0.60 -4.93
N PRO A 66 -14.66 -0.55 -5.09
CA PRO A 66 -15.33 -0.55 -6.40
C PRO A 66 -14.84 0.54 -7.37
N ASP A 67 -14.40 1.68 -6.83
CA ASP A 67 -13.89 2.80 -7.62
C ASP A 67 -12.42 2.66 -8.04
N PHE A 68 -11.69 1.65 -7.58
CA PHE A 68 -10.30 1.43 -7.97
C PHE A 68 -10.15 0.12 -8.74
N SER A 69 -9.21 0.10 -9.70
CA SER A 69 -8.72 -1.15 -10.27
C SER A 69 -7.65 -1.75 -9.32
N PRO A 70 -7.35 -3.04 -9.44
CA PRO A 70 -6.18 -3.62 -8.77
C PRO A 70 -4.87 -2.94 -9.18
N ILE A 71 -3.88 -2.98 -8.29
CA ILE A 71 -2.57 -2.37 -8.56
C ILE A 71 -1.85 -3.00 -9.75
N GLY A 72 -2.05 -4.31 -9.98
CA GLY A 72 -1.49 -4.99 -11.15
C GLY A 72 -2.10 -4.52 -12.47
N TRP A 73 -3.38 -4.14 -12.45
CA TRP A 73 -4.03 -3.54 -13.62
C TRP A 73 -3.43 -2.17 -13.93
N HIS A 74 -3.19 -1.34 -12.90
CA HIS A 74 -2.55 -0.04 -13.09
C HIS A 74 -1.13 -0.18 -13.65
N LEU A 75 -0.36 -1.17 -13.19
CA LEU A 75 0.97 -1.44 -13.71
C LEU A 75 0.95 -1.78 -15.21
N GLY A 76 0.11 -2.73 -15.62
CA GLY A 76 -0.03 -3.08 -17.04
C GLY A 76 -0.63 -1.97 -17.90
N HIS A 77 -1.54 -1.16 -17.35
CA HIS A 77 -2.13 0.01 -18.02
C HIS A 77 -1.10 1.08 -18.42
N ILE A 78 -0.06 1.28 -17.61
CA ILE A 78 1.06 2.17 -17.95
C ILE A 78 1.72 1.70 -19.26
N ALA A 79 2.12 0.42 -19.33
CA ALA A 79 2.74 -0.14 -20.54
C ALA A 79 1.81 -0.11 -21.75
N TYR A 80 0.52 -0.41 -21.57
CA TYR A 80 -0.47 -0.31 -22.63
C TYR A 80 -0.56 1.10 -23.20
N THR A 81 -0.60 2.11 -22.32
CA THR A 81 -0.70 3.51 -22.71
C THR A 81 0.55 4.00 -23.45
N GLU A 82 1.75 3.63 -22.98
CA GLU A 82 3.01 3.90 -23.69
C GLU A 82 3.03 3.28 -25.09
N SER A 83 2.67 1.98 -25.18
CA SER A 83 2.63 1.26 -26.45
C SER A 83 1.64 1.89 -27.42
N LEU A 84 0.43 2.20 -26.97
CA LEU A 84 -0.62 2.77 -27.81
C LEU A 84 -0.18 4.12 -28.41
N TRP A 85 0.28 5.05 -27.57
CA TRP A 85 0.50 6.42 -28.04
C TRP A 85 1.83 6.62 -28.74
N LEU A 86 2.91 5.98 -28.28
CA LEU A 86 4.23 6.16 -28.88
C LEU A 86 4.48 5.16 -30.01
N LEU A 87 4.18 3.88 -29.79
CA LEU A 87 4.56 2.85 -30.75
C LEU A 87 3.51 2.75 -31.87
N GLU A 88 2.23 2.67 -31.53
CA GLU A 88 1.18 2.58 -32.55
C GLU A 88 0.92 3.94 -33.21
N HIS A 89 0.54 4.96 -32.44
CA HIS A 89 0.09 6.24 -33.02
C HIS A 89 1.24 7.12 -33.55
N SER A 90 2.37 7.17 -32.85
CA SER A 90 3.47 8.08 -33.23
C SER A 90 4.49 7.41 -34.16
N ALA A 91 4.84 6.14 -33.91
CA ALA A 91 5.79 5.39 -34.73
C ALA A 91 5.13 4.58 -35.86
N GLY A 92 3.80 4.45 -35.87
CA GLY A 92 3.07 3.72 -36.91
C GLY A 92 3.24 2.20 -36.86
N LEU A 93 3.69 1.65 -35.73
CA LEU A 93 3.87 0.21 -35.57
C LEU A 93 2.52 -0.50 -35.36
N PRO A 94 2.37 -1.76 -35.79
CA PRO A 94 1.18 -2.53 -35.47
C PRO A 94 1.09 -2.79 -33.95
N PRO A 95 -0.11 -3.09 -33.41
CA PRO A 95 -0.27 -3.46 -32.02
C PRO A 95 0.60 -4.68 -31.66
N GLN A 96 1.57 -4.49 -30.77
CA GLN A 96 2.55 -5.53 -30.43
C GLN A 96 1.98 -6.60 -29.50
N PHE A 97 1.00 -6.23 -28.66
CA PHE A 97 0.39 -7.11 -27.67
C PHE A 97 -1.15 -7.04 -27.74
N PRO A 98 -1.79 -7.53 -28.82
CA PRO A 98 -3.24 -7.43 -28.99
C PRO A 98 -4.06 -7.97 -27.80
N PRO A 99 -3.70 -9.12 -27.16
CA PRO A 99 -4.45 -9.61 -25.99
C PRO A 99 -4.46 -8.63 -24.81
N TYR A 100 -3.37 -7.89 -24.60
CA TYR A 100 -3.22 -6.94 -23.50
C TYR A 100 -4.06 -5.68 -23.65
N ARG A 101 -4.51 -5.35 -24.87
CA ARG A 101 -5.52 -4.30 -25.06
C ARG A 101 -6.79 -4.61 -24.29
N ARG A 102 -7.26 -5.87 -24.32
CA ARG A 102 -8.46 -6.27 -23.58
C ARG A 102 -8.22 -6.16 -22.06
N LEU A 103 -7.04 -6.51 -21.58
CA LEU A 103 -6.75 -6.49 -20.14
C LEU A 103 -6.56 -5.07 -19.59
N PHE A 104 -5.80 -4.23 -20.29
CA PHE A 104 -5.26 -3.00 -19.72
C PHE A 104 -5.82 -1.70 -20.32
N ALA A 105 -6.66 -1.75 -21.37
CA ALA A 105 -7.36 -0.55 -21.80
C ALA A 105 -8.39 -0.10 -20.76
N ALA A 106 -8.52 1.21 -20.55
CA ALA A 106 -9.38 1.76 -19.51
C ALA A 106 -10.88 1.53 -19.77
N ASP A 107 -11.26 1.29 -21.02
CA ASP A 107 -12.62 1.13 -21.52
C ASP A 107 -12.96 -0.33 -21.91
N SER A 108 -12.04 -1.29 -21.73
CA SER A 108 -12.24 -2.67 -22.18
C SER A 108 -12.99 -3.57 -21.20
N LEU A 109 -12.62 -3.54 -19.91
CA LEU A 109 -13.19 -4.38 -18.86
C LEU A 109 -13.78 -3.53 -17.74
N PRO A 110 -14.92 -3.92 -17.14
CA PRO A 110 -15.41 -3.29 -15.92
C PRO A 110 -14.42 -3.52 -14.77
N LYS A 111 -14.38 -2.61 -13.79
CA LYS A 111 -13.38 -2.65 -12.70
C LYS A 111 -13.41 -3.96 -11.91
N THR A 112 -14.59 -4.53 -11.71
CA THR A 112 -14.79 -5.82 -11.03
C THR A 112 -14.17 -7.02 -11.76
N GLU A 113 -13.95 -6.92 -13.08
CA GLU A 113 -13.30 -7.98 -13.88
C GLU A 113 -11.78 -7.78 -14.02
N ARG A 114 -11.23 -6.66 -13.53
CA ARG A 114 -9.79 -6.35 -13.62
C ARG A 114 -8.93 -7.09 -12.61
N VAL A 115 -9.52 -8.04 -11.89
CA VAL A 115 -8.85 -8.91 -10.89
C VAL A 115 -8.18 -10.12 -11.50
N TYR A 116 -8.53 -10.49 -12.74
CA TYR A 116 -7.95 -11.63 -13.45
C TYR A 116 -6.73 -11.17 -14.26
N LEU A 117 -5.57 -11.16 -13.62
CA LEU A 117 -4.33 -10.63 -14.17
C LEU A 117 -3.28 -11.74 -14.37
N PRO A 118 -2.35 -11.56 -15.31
CA PRO A 118 -1.10 -12.32 -15.32
C PRO A 118 -0.29 -12.06 -14.05
N ASP A 119 0.73 -12.90 -13.79
CA ASP A 119 1.60 -12.68 -12.65
C ASP A 119 2.45 -11.42 -12.77
N LEU A 120 3.01 -10.97 -11.64
CA LEU A 120 3.83 -9.76 -11.58
C LEU A 120 5.03 -9.83 -12.53
N ALA A 121 5.65 -10.99 -12.70
CA ALA A 121 6.84 -11.15 -13.54
C ALA A 121 6.49 -10.99 -15.03
N GLU A 122 5.36 -11.54 -15.47
CA GLU A 122 4.84 -11.37 -16.84
C GLU A 122 4.51 -9.91 -17.12
N VAL A 123 3.84 -9.23 -16.19
CA VAL A 123 3.52 -7.79 -16.33
C VAL A 123 4.81 -6.96 -16.34
N GLN A 124 5.80 -7.25 -15.49
CA GLN A 124 7.10 -6.56 -15.52
C GLN A 124 7.86 -6.80 -16.85
N ALA A 125 7.83 -8.02 -17.39
CA ALA A 125 8.41 -8.33 -18.69
C ALA A 125 7.72 -7.54 -19.82
N TYR A 126 6.41 -7.39 -19.74
CA TYR A 126 5.64 -6.54 -20.65
C TYR A 126 6.07 -5.07 -20.57
N LEU A 127 6.17 -4.50 -19.36
CA LEU A 127 6.65 -3.12 -19.15
C LEU A 127 8.04 -2.91 -19.74
N GLN A 128 8.95 -3.84 -19.50
CA GLN A 128 10.32 -3.75 -20.00
C GLN A 128 10.36 -3.81 -21.53
N THR A 129 9.57 -4.70 -22.12
CA THR A 129 9.53 -4.87 -23.59
C THR A 129 9.00 -3.61 -24.26
N VAL A 130 7.90 -3.04 -23.77
CA VAL A 130 7.36 -1.77 -24.27
C VAL A 130 8.37 -0.65 -24.07
N ARG A 131 9.00 -0.53 -22.89
CA ARG A 131 9.95 0.54 -22.62
C ARG A 131 11.19 0.49 -23.50
N ASN A 132 11.70 -0.71 -23.79
CA ASN A 132 12.80 -0.90 -24.73
C ASN A 132 12.44 -0.41 -26.14
N ALA A 133 11.25 -0.77 -26.63
CA ALA A 133 10.76 -0.30 -27.92
C ALA A 133 10.52 1.22 -27.94
N VAL A 134 9.99 1.78 -26.85
CA VAL A 134 9.80 3.22 -26.67
C VAL A 134 11.13 3.96 -26.72
N PHE A 135 12.18 3.46 -26.07
CA PHE A 135 13.50 4.08 -26.14
C PHE A 135 14.17 3.91 -27.50
N ALA A 136 13.96 2.79 -28.19
CA ALA A 136 14.39 2.66 -29.58
C ALA A 136 13.71 3.71 -30.49
N TYR A 137 12.41 3.95 -30.30
CA TYR A 137 11.70 5.03 -31.00
C TYR A 137 12.21 6.41 -30.59
N LEU A 138 12.47 6.62 -29.30
CA LEU A 138 12.98 7.88 -28.76
C LEU A 138 14.26 8.31 -29.46
N GLU A 139 15.12 7.43 -29.97
CA GLU A 139 16.34 7.85 -30.69
C GLU A 139 16.04 8.66 -31.96
N THR A 140 14.91 8.40 -32.62
CA THR A 140 14.54 9.00 -33.91
C THR A 140 13.29 9.88 -33.85
N ALA A 141 12.60 9.91 -32.70
CA ALA A 141 11.36 10.67 -32.54
C ALA A 141 11.54 12.18 -32.81
N PRO A 142 10.63 12.83 -33.57
CA PRO A 142 10.62 14.26 -33.82
C PRO A 142 10.08 15.01 -32.58
N LEU A 143 10.93 15.18 -31.58
CA LEU A 143 10.55 15.74 -30.28
C LEU A 143 10.06 17.18 -30.35
N ASP A 144 10.48 17.95 -31.34
CA ASP A 144 9.93 19.29 -31.62
C ASP A 144 8.41 19.29 -31.82
N LYS A 145 7.84 18.17 -32.28
CA LYS A 145 6.40 17.99 -32.49
C LYS A 145 5.73 17.15 -31.41
N GLN A 146 6.50 16.30 -30.73
CA GLN A 146 5.96 15.29 -29.83
C GLN A 146 6.25 15.54 -28.35
N GLU A 147 7.11 16.48 -27.97
CA GLU A 147 7.55 16.69 -26.59
C GLU A 147 6.40 16.70 -25.58
N ARG A 148 5.29 17.37 -25.92
CA ARG A 148 4.09 17.41 -25.06
C ARG A 148 3.54 16.03 -24.74
N LEU A 149 3.50 15.12 -25.73
CA LEU A 149 3.03 13.74 -25.53
C LEU A 149 3.99 12.96 -24.63
N TRP A 150 5.30 13.07 -24.86
CA TRP A 150 6.31 12.42 -24.02
C TRP A 150 6.23 12.87 -22.56
N ARG A 151 6.08 14.18 -22.32
CA ARG A 151 5.87 14.73 -20.97
C ARG A 151 4.55 14.29 -20.36
N TRP A 152 3.48 14.21 -21.16
CA TRP A 152 2.19 13.72 -20.69
C TRP A 152 2.27 12.24 -20.27
N LEU A 153 2.97 11.39 -21.02
CA LEU A 153 3.16 9.99 -20.65
C LEU A 153 3.97 9.82 -19.36
N LEU A 154 5.01 10.64 -19.18
CA LEU A 154 5.74 10.68 -17.91
C LEU A 154 4.82 11.07 -16.74
N GLN A 155 3.95 12.06 -16.95
CA GLN A 155 2.98 12.47 -15.94
C GLN A 155 1.91 11.39 -15.69
N HIS A 156 1.44 10.71 -16.75
CA HIS A 156 0.48 9.62 -16.67
C HIS A 156 1.02 8.47 -15.82
N GLU A 157 2.27 8.05 -16.04
CA GLU A 157 2.88 7.02 -15.21
C GLU A 157 2.98 7.48 -13.74
N SER A 158 3.38 8.73 -13.50
CA SER A 158 3.41 9.29 -12.13
C SER A 158 2.05 9.31 -11.45
N GLN A 159 0.97 9.64 -12.17
CA GLN A 159 -0.41 9.62 -11.63
C GLN A 159 -0.85 8.19 -11.29
N HIS A 160 -0.47 7.22 -12.11
CA HIS A 160 -0.70 5.82 -11.80
C HIS A 160 0.14 5.34 -10.62
N GLY A 161 1.37 5.80 -10.47
CA GLY A 161 2.20 5.55 -9.28
C GLY A 161 1.54 6.05 -8.00
N GLU A 162 0.99 7.27 -8.00
CA GLU A 162 0.22 7.82 -6.87
C GLU A 162 -1.04 6.99 -6.58
N THR A 163 -1.77 6.60 -7.62
CA THR A 163 -2.96 5.74 -7.49
C THR A 163 -2.61 4.39 -6.88
N ILE A 164 -1.51 3.75 -7.33
CA ILE A 164 -1.02 2.48 -6.79
C ILE A 164 -0.68 2.63 -5.31
N ALA A 165 0.05 3.68 -4.93
CA ALA A 165 0.40 3.95 -3.54
C ALA A 165 -0.85 4.14 -2.66
N LEU A 166 -1.85 4.87 -3.15
CA LEU A 166 -3.13 5.05 -2.47
C LEU A 166 -3.87 3.72 -2.29
N VAL A 167 -3.96 2.90 -3.33
CA VAL A 167 -4.67 1.60 -3.26
C VAL A 167 -3.95 0.63 -2.31
N LEU A 168 -2.62 0.61 -2.33
CA LEU A 168 -1.82 -0.18 -1.37
C LEU A 168 -2.14 0.23 0.07
N GLU A 169 -2.23 1.53 0.36
CA GLU A 169 -2.56 2.01 1.70
C GLU A 169 -4.00 1.65 2.10
N LEU A 170 -4.95 1.71 1.17
CA LEU A 170 -6.31 1.24 1.41
C LEU A 170 -6.32 -0.24 1.84
N ILE A 171 -5.63 -1.11 1.10
CA ILE A 171 -5.54 -2.54 1.44
C ILE A 171 -4.98 -2.73 2.86
N ARG A 172 -3.85 -2.11 3.16
CA ARG A 172 -3.19 -2.19 4.48
C ARG A 172 -4.08 -1.70 5.62
N SER A 173 -4.83 -0.62 5.38
CA SER A 173 -5.75 -0.07 6.38
C SER A 173 -6.89 -1.04 6.69
N HIS A 174 -7.42 -1.73 5.69
CA HIS A 174 -8.47 -2.74 5.87
C HIS A 174 -7.96 -3.95 6.66
N GLU A 175 -6.76 -4.45 6.36
CA GLU A 175 -6.14 -5.56 7.09
C GLU A 175 -5.88 -5.21 8.57
N SER A 176 -5.40 -3.99 8.84
CA SER A 176 -5.17 -3.51 10.21
C SER A 176 -6.48 -3.49 11.02
N VAL A 177 -7.57 -3.02 10.42
CA VAL A 177 -8.89 -2.98 11.08
C VAL A 177 -9.42 -4.39 11.37
N VAL A 178 -9.27 -5.32 10.42
CA VAL A 178 -9.70 -6.72 10.60
C VAL A 178 -8.90 -7.41 11.71
N SER A 179 -7.56 -7.29 11.70
CA SER A 179 -6.71 -7.88 12.73
C SER A 179 -6.98 -7.32 14.14
N GLY A 180 -7.31 -6.03 14.24
CA GLY A 180 -7.73 -5.40 15.49
C GLY A 180 -9.09 -5.91 16.00
N HIS A 181 -10.06 -6.14 15.11
CA HIS A 181 -11.36 -6.72 15.48
C HIS A 181 -11.24 -8.17 15.94
N GLU A 182 -10.44 -9.00 15.26
CA GLU A 182 -10.21 -10.38 15.69
C GLU A 182 -9.54 -10.46 17.07
N SER A 183 -8.58 -9.57 17.34
CA SER A 183 -7.93 -9.46 18.65
C SER A 183 -8.89 -9.01 19.77
N GLN A 184 -9.87 -8.15 19.45
CA GLN A 184 -10.90 -7.73 20.41
C GLN A 184 -11.96 -8.82 20.65
N VAL A 185 -12.41 -9.51 19.60
CA VAL A 185 -13.40 -10.61 19.71
C VAL A 185 -12.83 -11.75 20.55
N THR A 186 -11.57 -12.15 20.32
CA THR A 186 -10.90 -13.19 21.11
C THR A 186 -10.74 -12.78 22.58
N SER A 187 -10.36 -11.53 22.85
CA SER A 187 -10.26 -10.98 24.21
C SER A 187 -11.62 -10.97 24.92
N GLN A 188 -12.69 -10.62 24.21
CA GLN A 188 -14.05 -10.57 24.76
C GLN A 188 -14.60 -11.97 25.07
N ASP A 189 -14.29 -12.97 24.24
CA ASP A 189 -14.68 -14.36 24.50
C ASP A 189 -13.88 -15.00 25.64
N GLN A 190 -12.61 -14.63 25.82
CA GLN A 190 -11.85 -15.03 27.03
C GLN A 190 -12.46 -14.43 28.30
N LEU A 191 -12.85 -13.16 28.28
CA LEU A 191 -13.51 -12.49 29.41
C LEU A 191 -14.89 -13.10 29.73
N LYS A 192 -15.69 -13.43 28.70
CA LYS A 192 -16.96 -14.17 28.90
C LYS A 192 -16.73 -15.55 29.53
N THR A 193 -15.70 -16.27 29.06
CA THR A 193 -15.34 -17.58 29.60
C THR A 193 -14.91 -17.51 31.06
N GLN A 194 -14.06 -16.54 31.44
CA GLN A 194 -13.67 -16.32 32.83
C GLN A 194 -14.86 -15.95 33.72
N ASN A 195 -15.73 -15.06 33.26
CA ASN A 195 -16.95 -14.68 33.99
C ASN A 195 -17.90 -15.87 34.21
N SER A 196 -18.01 -16.79 33.25
CA SER A 196 -18.80 -18.02 33.42
C SER A 196 -18.20 -18.96 34.48
N LYS A 197 -16.86 -19.08 34.54
CA LYS A 197 -16.14 -19.88 35.53
C LYS A 197 -16.32 -19.30 36.95
N LEU A 198 -16.22 -17.98 37.10
CA LEU A 198 -16.45 -17.27 38.35
C LEU A 198 -17.89 -17.43 38.85
N LYS A 199 -18.89 -17.33 37.96
CA LYS A 199 -20.31 -17.61 38.30
C LYS A 199 -20.49 -19.05 38.80
N THR A 200 -19.86 -20.01 38.15
CA THR A 200 -19.92 -21.42 38.53
C THR A 200 -19.28 -21.65 39.91
N GLN A 201 -18.12 -21.07 40.19
CA GLN A 201 -17.47 -21.14 41.51
C GLN A 201 -18.32 -20.52 42.61
N ASN A 202 -18.90 -19.33 42.37
CA ASN A 202 -19.79 -18.68 43.33
C ASN A 202 -21.05 -19.51 43.62
N SER A 203 -21.59 -20.23 42.63
CA SER A 203 -22.70 -21.17 42.86
C SER A 203 -22.29 -22.36 43.75
N LYS A 204 -21.09 -22.90 43.55
CA LYS A 204 -20.54 -23.99 44.36
C LYS A 204 -20.31 -23.57 45.81
N LEU A 205 -19.77 -22.36 46.03
CA LEU A 205 -19.57 -21.79 47.37
C LEU A 205 -20.89 -21.55 48.10
N LYS A 206 -21.94 -21.05 47.41
CA LYS A 206 -23.29 -20.92 47.98
C LYS A 206 -23.86 -22.27 48.43
N THR A 207 -23.64 -23.32 47.65
CA THR A 207 -24.12 -24.68 47.95
C THR A 207 -23.39 -25.31 49.14
N GLN A 208 -22.10 -25.00 49.34
CA GLN A 208 -21.36 -25.42 50.53
C GLN A 208 -21.82 -24.69 51.79
N ASN A 209 -22.06 -23.38 51.71
CA ASN A 209 -22.57 -22.60 52.84
C ASN A 209 -23.99 -22.99 53.26
N SER A 210 -24.84 -23.47 52.33
CA SER A 210 -26.16 -24.02 52.68
C SER A 210 -26.06 -25.37 53.41
N LYS A 211 -25.04 -26.19 53.14
CA LYS A 211 -24.82 -27.47 53.84
C LYS A 211 -24.31 -27.29 55.27
N LEU A 212 -23.74 -26.13 55.61
CA LEU A 212 -23.25 -25.83 56.96
C LEU A 212 -24.34 -25.33 57.94
N LYS A 213 -25.57 -25.11 57.49
CA LYS A 213 -26.66 -24.52 58.30
C LYS A 213 -27.60 -25.51 59.00
N THR A 214 -27.39 -26.81 58.92
CA THR A 214 -28.19 -27.80 59.66
C THR A 214 -27.40 -28.38 60.83
N LEU A 215 -27.42 -27.68 61.98
CA LEU A 215 -27.28 -28.34 63.28
C LEU A 215 -28.63 -28.97 63.65
N PRO A 216 -28.67 -30.17 64.25
CA PRO A 216 -29.92 -30.72 64.78
C PRO A 216 -30.41 -29.85 65.95
N PRO A 217 -31.74 -29.74 66.16
CA PRO A 217 -32.26 -28.97 67.28
C PRO A 217 -31.91 -29.65 68.60
N SER A 218 -31.46 -28.86 69.58
CA SER A 218 -31.28 -29.30 70.96
C SER A 218 -32.62 -29.80 71.55
N PRO A 219 -32.61 -30.83 72.43
CA PRO A 219 -33.84 -31.35 73.01
C PRO A 219 -34.49 -30.31 73.94
N LEU A 220 -35.81 -30.16 73.81
CA LEU A 220 -36.63 -29.30 74.67
C LEU A 220 -36.72 -29.86 76.10
N PRO A 221 -36.79 -29.01 77.14
CA PRO A 221 -37.05 -29.44 78.51
C PRO A 221 -38.49 -29.97 78.68
N PRO A 222 -38.74 -30.85 79.67
CA PRO A 222 -40.05 -31.49 79.84
C PRO A 222 -41.14 -30.51 80.32
N SER A 223 -42.36 -30.72 79.83
CA SER A 223 -43.56 -29.92 80.12
C SER A 223 -44.12 -30.16 81.55
N PRO A 224 -44.64 -29.14 82.25
CA PRO A 224 -45.10 -29.25 83.63
C PRO A 224 -46.61 -29.48 83.78
N PHE A 225 -47.25 -30.27 82.90
CA PHE A 225 -48.69 -30.54 83.01
C PHE A 225 -49.02 -32.06 83.03
N PRO A 226 -49.80 -32.54 84.02
CA PRO A 226 -50.19 -33.94 84.10
C PRO A 226 -51.29 -34.28 83.07
N ALA A 227 -51.18 -35.48 82.50
CA ALA A 227 -52.09 -36.01 81.49
C ALA A 227 -53.52 -36.23 82.04
N LEU A 228 -54.49 -35.51 81.49
CA LEU A 228 -55.91 -35.77 81.72
C LEU A 228 -56.37 -36.96 80.88
N HIS A 229 -56.77 -38.03 81.58
CA HIS A 229 -57.43 -39.20 81.03
C HIS A 229 -58.77 -38.80 80.39
N SER A 230 -58.95 -39.08 79.10
CA SER A 230 -60.27 -39.06 78.46
C SER A 230 -60.79 -40.49 78.30
N ARG A 231 -61.94 -40.72 78.92
CA ARG A 231 -62.68 -41.98 78.99
C ARG A 231 -63.15 -42.44 77.60
N ARG A 232 -63.16 -43.77 77.44
CA ARG A 232 -63.81 -44.54 76.39
C ARG A 232 -65.29 -44.15 76.20
N LEU A 233 -65.67 -44.01 74.94
CA LEU A 233 -67.02 -44.13 74.41
C LEU A 233 -67.58 -45.55 74.62
N LEU A 234 -68.85 -45.65 75.02
CA LEU A 234 -69.71 -46.83 74.83
C LEU A 234 -71.16 -46.33 74.68
N ARG A 235 -71.69 -46.58 73.46
CA ARG A 235 -73.09 -46.58 72.98
C ARG A 235 -73.98 -45.35 73.23
#